data_AF-A0A940LZ94-F1
#
_entry.id   AF-A0A940LZ94-F1
#
_cell.length_a   1.000
_cell.length_b   1.000
_cell.length_c   1.000
_cell.angle_alpha   90.00
_cell.angle_beta   90.00
_cell.angle_gamma   90.00
#
_symmetry.space_group_name_H-M   'P 1'
#
loop_
_entity.id
_entity.type
_entity.pdbx_description
1 polymer ?
#
loop_
_entity_poly.entity_id
_entity_poly.type
_entity_poly.pdbx_seq_one_letter_code
_entity_poly.pdbx_strand_id
1 'polypeptide(L)'
;MRFLRPLIGVLLLLAVPLPVLAQQANKGHAAPPDSATLRDYNEQMTAYGQWLVRLNEACAIANDALTGLQAQWRAASAAGAGPKAVAQFRPVLAEAKAKVAAARARLLTLDQPSFDRLDLTPDLLPAELVRQVVKVLDASDSLLDTMATMLAAVEKGDQKAQEQAAYKLFEAAEILLETQAIMADAGLATAEKGTVDYYPVLLQARFFRSGLRAAHAVTLLIHGKPDPDLAVDLRAHADAITEIGVQGRDVIDRETGRWEAAIAGEGSRKIDANAVAILRKAILVLRLERGLFDAADRYAGVLRLGADVVKRNGPRRENLTPLLAAFRALRDEIQRTSQEESRLMAQ
;
A
#
# COMPACT_ATOMS: atom_id res chain seq x y z
N MET A 1 19.84 16.11 -21.51
CA MET A 1 19.90 15.45 -20.17
C MET A 1 18.88 15.97 -19.13
N ARG A 2 18.16 17.09 -19.32
CA ARG A 2 17.24 17.66 -18.30
C ARG A 2 15.89 16.94 -18.10
N PHE A 3 15.48 16.05 -19.02
CA PHE A 3 14.16 15.38 -18.97
C PHE A 3 14.15 13.98 -18.32
N LEU A 4 15.32 13.38 -18.06
CA LEU A 4 15.45 12.04 -17.45
C LEU A 4 15.32 12.03 -15.91
N ARG A 5 15.62 13.15 -15.24
CA ARG A 5 15.57 13.25 -13.77
C ARG A 5 14.15 13.15 -13.16
N PRO A 6 13.09 13.78 -13.70
CA PRO A 6 11.76 13.65 -13.12
C PRO A 6 11.09 12.31 -13.43
N LEU A 7 11.45 11.64 -14.52
CA LEU A 7 10.85 10.38 -14.99
C LEU A 7 11.37 9.16 -14.22
N ILE A 8 12.67 9.13 -13.93
CA ILE A 8 13.24 8.20 -12.96
C ILE A 8 12.65 8.45 -11.57
N GLY A 9 12.20 9.67 -11.24
CA GLY A 9 11.50 9.97 -9.99
C GLY A 9 10.10 9.35 -9.86
N VAL A 10 9.43 9.10 -10.99
CA VAL A 10 8.09 8.46 -11.04
C VAL A 10 8.18 6.93 -11.05
N LEU A 11 9.23 6.39 -11.64
CA LEU A 11 9.61 4.98 -11.52
C LEU A 11 9.85 4.51 -10.08
N LEU A 12 10.07 5.45 -9.18
CA LEU A 12 10.40 5.24 -7.77
C LEU A 12 9.20 5.37 -6.84
N LEU A 13 8.10 5.92 -7.34
CA LEU A 13 6.79 5.89 -6.70
C LEU A 13 6.19 4.48 -6.67
N LEU A 14 6.79 3.54 -7.43
CA LEU A 14 6.35 2.15 -7.62
C LEU A 14 7.17 1.10 -6.89
N ALA A 15 8.12 1.52 -6.07
CA ALA A 15 8.79 0.65 -5.10
C ALA A 15 7.88 0.27 -3.92
N VAL A 16 6.57 0.12 -4.18
CA VAL A 16 5.43 -0.49 -3.46
C VAL A 16 5.60 -1.83 -2.75
N PRO A 17 6.15 -2.01 -1.52
CA PRO A 17 5.85 -3.27 -0.85
C PRO A 17 4.33 -3.39 -0.75
N LEU A 18 3.76 -4.56 -1.05
CA LEU A 18 2.37 -4.87 -0.67
C LEU A 18 2.13 -4.43 0.76
N PRO A 19 0.90 -3.97 1.11
CA PRO A 19 0.60 -3.68 2.49
C PRO A 19 1.08 -4.89 3.28
N VAL A 20 2.06 -4.64 4.16
CA VAL A 20 2.33 -5.57 5.22
C VAL A 20 1.03 -5.56 6.01
N LEU A 21 0.13 -6.51 5.71
CA LEU A 21 -1.02 -6.86 6.52
C LEU A 21 -0.57 -7.45 7.88
N ALA A 22 0.69 -7.21 8.28
CA ALA A 22 1.17 -7.48 9.61
C ALA A 22 0.84 -6.26 10.48
N GLN A 23 -0.43 -6.16 10.86
CA GLN A 23 -0.71 -6.07 12.27
C GLN A 23 -1.89 -6.99 12.61
N GLN A 24 -1.50 -8.26 12.75
CA GLN A 24 -2.08 -9.25 13.65
C GLN A 24 -3.60 -9.41 13.57
N ALA A 25 -4.02 -10.53 12.96
CA ALA A 25 -5.30 -11.20 13.19
C ALA A 25 -5.55 -11.59 14.67
N ASN A 26 -4.89 -10.93 15.63
CA ASN A 26 -5.03 -11.12 17.06
C ASN A 26 -4.47 -9.92 17.86
N LYS A 27 -4.91 -8.68 17.58
CA LYS A 27 -4.99 -7.69 18.66
C LYS A 27 -6.16 -8.15 19.54
N GLY A 28 -5.88 -9.05 20.49
CA GLY A 28 -6.87 -9.85 21.22
C GLY A 28 -7.93 -9.03 21.97
N HIS A 29 -8.95 -8.55 21.27
CA HIS A 29 -10.01 -7.69 21.81
C HIS A 29 -11.41 -8.28 21.65
N ALA A 30 -11.52 -9.51 21.12
CA ALA A 30 -12.81 -10.19 21.02
C ALA A 30 -13.23 -10.74 22.39
N ALA A 31 -14.35 -10.23 22.91
CA ALA A 31 -15.09 -10.88 23.98
C ALA A 31 -15.50 -12.31 23.55
N PRO A 32 -15.71 -13.26 24.50
CA PRO A 32 -16.06 -14.62 24.15
C PRO A 32 -17.41 -14.65 23.40
N PRO A 33 -17.53 -15.29 22.23
CA PRO A 33 -18.80 -15.39 21.52
C PRO A 33 -19.75 -16.37 22.22
N ASP A 34 -20.92 -15.87 22.61
CA ASP A 34 -21.98 -16.62 23.32
C ASP A 34 -22.84 -17.55 22.43
N SER A 35 -22.46 -17.78 21.15
CA SER A 35 -23.17 -18.73 20.29
C SER A 35 -22.24 -19.53 19.37
N ALA A 36 -22.62 -20.78 19.07
CA ALA A 36 -21.87 -21.67 18.18
C ALA A 36 -21.70 -21.09 16.77
N THR A 37 -22.68 -20.32 16.29
CA THR A 37 -22.65 -19.64 14.98
C THR A 37 -21.63 -18.50 14.95
N LEU A 38 -21.54 -17.71 16.04
CA LEU A 38 -20.52 -16.67 16.16
C LEU A 38 -19.11 -17.26 16.31
N ARG A 39 -18.99 -18.45 16.92
CA ARG A 39 -17.72 -19.17 17.03
C ARG A 39 -17.21 -19.63 15.66
N ASP A 40 -18.05 -20.30 14.87
CA ASP A 40 -17.71 -20.74 13.49
C ASP A 40 -17.33 -19.54 12.60
N TYR A 41 -18.07 -18.44 12.68
CA TYR A 41 -17.74 -17.20 11.97
C TYR A 41 -16.36 -16.62 12.37
N ASN A 42 -16.08 -16.54 13.68
CA ASN A 42 -14.79 -16.03 14.19
C ASN A 42 -13.61 -16.95 13.84
N GLU A 43 -13.84 -18.27 13.84
CA GLU A 43 -12.84 -19.26 13.41
C GLU A 43 -12.51 -19.09 11.92
N GLN A 44 -13.52 -18.93 11.06
CA GLN A 44 -13.29 -18.67 9.63
C GLN A 44 -12.62 -17.32 9.38
N MET A 45 -13.00 -16.28 10.11
CA MET A 45 -12.34 -14.95 10.02
C MET A 45 -10.86 -15.05 10.39
N THR A 46 -10.55 -15.76 11.48
CA THR A 46 -9.17 -15.98 11.92
C THR A 46 -8.38 -16.78 10.88
N ALA A 47 -8.96 -17.85 10.34
CA ALA A 47 -8.34 -18.68 9.32
C ALA A 47 -8.11 -17.91 8.01
N TYR A 48 -9.05 -17.06 7.60
CA TYR A 48 -8.89 -16.18 6.43
C TYR A 48 -7.78 -15.15 6.66
N GLY A 49 -7.72 -14.52 7.84
CA GLY A 49 -6.62 -13.63 8.21
C GLY A 49 -5.25 -14.32 8.19
N GLN A 50 -5.14 -15.54 8.72
CA GLN A 50 -3.90 -16.34 8.66
C GLN A 50 -3.53 -16.73 7.23
N TRP A 51 -4.53 -17.03 6.38
CA TRP A 51 -4.30 -17.30 4.96
C TRP A 51 -3.78 -16.05 4.24
N LEU A 52 -4.34 -14.85 4.51
CA LEU A 52 -3.83 -13.58 3.98
C LEU A 52 -2.39 -13.30 4.41
N VAL A 53 -1.98 -13.67 5.63
CA VAL A 53 -0.58 -13.57 6.07
C VAL A 53 0.33 -14.44 5.20
N ARG A 54 -0.04 -15.70 4.95
CA ARG A 54 0.74 -16.61 4.08
C ARG A 54 0.79 -16.11 2.62
N LEU A 55 -0.30 -15.54 2.12
CA LEU A 55 -0.35 -14.86 0.83
C LEU A 55 0.67 -13.71 0.78
N ASN A 56 0.69 -12.86 1.81
CA ASN A 56 1.62 -11.74 1.90
C ASN A 56 3.08 -12.21 2.02
N GLU A 57 3.36 -13.25 2.82
CA GLU A 57 4.70 -13.85 2.94
C GLU A 57 5.21 -14.41 1.61
N ALA A 58 4.34 -15.03 0.80
CA ALA A 58 4.72 -15.49 -0.53
C ALA A 58 5.16 -14.32 -1.43
N CYS A 59 4.53 -13.16 -1.27
CA CYS A 59 4.85 -11.97 -2.05
C CYS A 59 6.05 -11.18 -1.51
N ALA A 60 6.35 -11.30 -0.21
CA ALA A 60 7.47 -10.60 0.43
C ALA A 60 8.80 -10.84 -0.29
N ILE A 61 9.01 -12.06 -0.82
CA ILE A 61 10.19 -12.44 -1.62
C ILE A 61 10.42 -11.48 -2.80
N ALA A 62 9.37 -11.14 -3.52
CA ALA A 62 9.43 -10.20 -4.65
C ALA A 62 9.52 -8.76 -4.15
N ASN A 63 8.72 -8.39 -3.15
CA ASN A 63 8.68 -7.02 -2.61
C ASN A 63 10.04 -6.56 -2.10
N ASP A 64 10.75 -7.40 -1.33
CA ASP A 64 12.07 -7.06 -0.78
C ASP A 64 13.07 -6.70 -1.89
N ALA A 65 13.04 -7.46 -3.00
CA ALA A 65 13.86 -7.18 -4.17
C ALA A 65 13.44 -5.88 -4.89
N LEU A 66 12.13 -5.67 -5.09
CA LEU A 66 11.60 -4.53 -5.83
C LEU A 66 11.77 -3.19 -5.07
N THR A 67 11.58 -3.18 -3.75
CA THR A 67 11.72 -1.98 -2.91
C THR A 67 13.16 -1.44 -2.93
N GLY A 68 14.16 -2.31 -3.08
CA GLY A 68 15.57 -1.94 -3.14
C GLY A 68 16.03 -1.33 -4.46
N LEU A 69 15.31 -1.54 -5.56
CA LEU A 69 15.75 -1.17 -6.92
C LEU A 69 16.11 0.31 -7.04
N GLN A 70 15.35 1.17 -6.36
CA GLN A 70 15.58 2.61 -6.34
C GLN A 70 16.97 3.00 -5.86
N ALA A 71 17.28 2.55 -4.65
CA ALA A 71 18.49 2.90 -3.95
C ALA A 71 19.68 2.32 -4.71
N GLN A 72 19.52 1.11 -5.23
CA GLN A 72 20.55 0.41 -6.00
C GLN A 72 20.84 1.12 -7.34
N TRP A 73 19.81 1.58 -8.07
CA TRP A 73 20.01 2.39 -9.27
C TRP A 73 20.72 3.72 -8.98
N ARG A 74 20.31 4.41 -7.91
CA ARG A 74 20.97 5.67 -7.48
C ARG A 74 22.42 5.43 -7.11
N ALA A 75 22.72 4.35 -6.39
CA ALA A 75 24.08 3.97 -6.03
C ALA A 75 24.93 3.67 -7.26
N ALA A 76 24.41 2.88 -8.21
CA ALA A 76 25.08 2.58 -9.47
C ALA A 76 25.35 3.84 -10.30
N SER A 77 24.36 4.74 -10.38
CA SER A 77 24.47 6.01 -11.11
C SER A 77 25.46 6.99 -10.47
N ALA A 78 25.64 6.95 -9.16
CA ALA A 78 26.61 7.79 -8.45
C ALA A 78 28.05 7.30 -8.65
N ALA A 79 28.25 6.00 -8.89
CA ALA A 79 29.57 5.38 -9.04
C ALA A 79 30.20 5.50 -10.45
N GLY A 80 29.47 6.05 -11.43
CA GLY A 80 30.00 6.32 -12.77
C GLY A 80 28.97 6.75 -13.82
N ALA A 81 29.46 7.17 -14.99
CA ALA A 81 28.63 7.58 -16.12
C ALA A 81 27.96 6.39 -16.82
N GLY A 82 26.78 6.66 -17.41
CA GLY A 82 25.90 5.77 -18.20
C GLY A 82 26.28 4.29 -18.25
N PRO A 83 27.21 3.86 -19.14
CA PRO A 83 27.53 2.45 -19.34
C PRO A 83 28.02 1.73 -18.07
N LYS A 84 28.79 2.40 -17.20
CA LYS A 84 29.29 1.81 -15.96
C LYS A 84 28.16 1.61 -14.94
N ALA A 85 27.25 2.58 -14.84
CA ALA A 85 26.06 2.48 -14.00
C ALA A 85 25.12 1.36 -14.49
N VAL A 86 24.93 1.25 -15.81
CA VAL A 86 24.16 0.17 -16.41
C VAL A 86 24.76 -1.21 -16.10
N ALA A 87 26.07 -1.37 -16.29
CA ALA A 87 26.77 -2.63 -16.01
C ALA A 87 26.63 -3.06 -14.53
N GLN A 88 26.68 -2.11 -13.58
CA GLN A 88 26.50 -2.37 -12.16
C GLN A 88 25.06 -2.72 -11.77
N PHE A 89 24.07 -2.20 -12.50
CA PHE A 89 22.66 -2.39 -12.17
C PHE A 89 22.02 -3.61 -12.85
N ARG A 90 22.60 -4.13 -13.95
CA ARG A 90 22.10 -5.34 -14.62
C ARG A 90 21.97 -6.58 -13.69
N PRO A 91 22.97 -6.91 -12.85
CA PRO A 91 22.84 -8.05 -11.93
C PRO A 91 21.68 -7.90 -10.94
N VAL A 92 21.44 -6.67 -10.48
CA VAL A 92 20.31 -6.34 -9.60
C VAL A 92 18.96 -6.63 -10.25
N LEU A 93 18.78 -6.23 -11.51
CA LEU A 93 17.55 -6.52 -12.25
C LEU A 93 17.35 -8.03 -12.46
N ALA A 94 18.42 -8.77 -12.76
CA ALA A 94 18.35 -10.22 -12.91
C ALA A 94 17.98 -10.92 -11.60
N GLU A 95 18.52 -10.48 -10.46
CA GLU A 95 18.15 -10.97 -9.14
C GLU A 95 16.68 -10.68 -8.82
N ALA A 96 16.22 -9.44 -9.05
CA ALA A 96 14.83 -9.08 -8.83
C ALA A 96 13.88 -9.94 -9.69
N LYS A 97 14.24 -10.22 -10.93
CA LYS A 97 13.47 -11.09 -11.82
C LYS A 97 13.37 -12.52 -11.27
N ALA A 98 14.49 -13.08 -10.79
CA ALA A 98 14.50 -14.39 -10.16
C ALA A 98 13.62 -14.43 -8.89
N LYS A 99 13.62 -13.36 -8.09
CA LYS A 99 12.79 -13.23 -6.88
C LYS A 99 11.29 -13.12 -7.20
N VAL A 100 10.92 -12.39 -8.25
CA VAL A 100 9.54 -12.34 -8.77
C VAL A 100 9.08 -13.73 -9.21
N ALA A 101 9.91 -14.46 -9.96
CA ALA A 101 9.60 -15.82 -10.37
C ALA A 101 9.44 -16.78 -9.17
N ALA A 102 10.31 -16.67 -8.16
CA ALA A 102 10.22 -17.46 -6.94
C ALA A 102 8.96 -17.17 -6.12
N ALA A 103 8.60 -15.89 -5.97
CA ALA A 103 7.35 -15.47 -5.33
C ALA A 103 6.13 -16.05 -6.05
N ARG A 104 6.13 -16.00 -7.39
CA ARG A 104 5.05 -16.56 -8.22
C ARG A 104 4.92 -18.07 -8.03
N ALA A 105 6.03 -18.79 -8.08
CA ALA A 105 6.04 -20.23 -7.84
C ALA A 105 5.46 -20.57 -6.45
N ARG A 106 5.84 -19.82 -5.41
CA ARG A 106 5.30 -20.01 -4.05
C ARG A 106 3.82 -19.69 -3.96
N LEU A 107 3.38 -18.61 -4.59
CA LEU A 107 1.98 -18.19 -4.63
C LEU A 107 1.08 -19.25 -5.30
N LEU A 108 1.53 -19.84 -6.41
CA LEU A 108 0.80 -20.89 -7.13
C LEU A 108 0.69 -22.20 -6.35
N THR A 109 1.49 -22.38 -5.30
CA THR A 109 1.41 -23.54 -4.39
C THR A 109 0.55 -23.28 -3.15
N LEU A 110 0.05 -22.06 -2.96
CA LEU A 110 -0.79 -21.71 -1.82
C LEU A 110 -2.15 -22.42 -1.94
N ASP A 111 -2.64 -22.98 -0.84
CA ASP A 111 -4.00 -23.50 -0.76
C ASP A 111 -5.02 -22.39 -1.02
N GLN A 112 -6.17 -22.76 -1.60
CA GLN A 112 -7.28 -21.84 -1.90
C GLN A 112 -8.54 -22.33 -1.17
N PRO A 113 -8.58 -22.19 0.17
CA PRO A 113 -9.72 -22.64 0.97
C PRO A 113 -10.98 -21.84 0.62
N SER A 114 -12.15 -22.40 0.92
CA SER A 114 -13.41 -21.65 0.92
C SER A 114 -13.74 -21.15 2.32
N PHE A 115 -14.39 -20.00 2.40
CA PHE A 115 -14.82 -19.36 3.65
C PHE A 115 -16.31 -19.02 3.57
N ASP A 116 -17.16 -20.05 3.50
CA ASP A 116 -18.57 -19.92 3.15
C ASP A 116 -19.42 -19.13 4.16
N ARG A 117 -18.90 -18.88 5.37
CA ARG A 117 -19.56 -18.05 6.40
C ARG A 117 -19.16 -16.59 6.34
N LEU A 118 -18.08 -16.26 5.64
CA LEU A 118 -17.67 -14.88 5.43
C LEU A 118 -18.40 -14.33 4.21
N ASP A 119 -19.07 -13.20 4.36
CA ASP A 119 -19.70 -12.48 3.25
C ASP A 119 -18.64 -11.74 2.42
N LEU A 120 -17.75 -12.52 1.80
CA LEU A 120 -16.68 -12.01 0.95
C LEU A 120 -17.25 -11.65 -0.42
N THR A 121 -16.92 -10.46 -0.90
CA THR A 121 -17.17 -10.12 -2.29
C THR A 121 -16.35 -11.03 -3.22
N PRO A 122 -16.78 -11.26 -4.47
CA PRO A 122 -16.09 -12.18 -5.38
C PRO A 122 -14.58 -11.91 -5.55
N ASP A 123 -14.19 -10.63 -5.53
CA ASP A 123 -12.80 -10.19 -5.66
C ASP A 123 -11.92 -10.54 -4.46
N LEU A 124 -12.52 -10.90 -3.32
CA LEU A 124 -11.85 -11.24 -2.06
C LEU A 124 -11.80 -12.75 -1.80
N LEU A 125 -12.33 -13.56 -2.72
CA LEU A 125 -12.22 -15.02 -2.61
C LEU A 125 -10.75 -15.44 -2.79
N PRO A 126 -10.25 -16.43 -2.03
CA PRO A 126 -8.84 -16.85 -2.09
C PRO A 126 -8.31 -17.13 -3.50
N ALA A 127 -9.08 -17.81 -4.34
CA ALA A 127 -8.72 -18.09 -5.72
C ALA A 127 -8.55 -16.83 -6.58
N GLU A 128 -9.44 -15.86 -6.36
CA GLU A 128 -9.45 -14.59 -7.10
C GLU A 128 -8.30 -13.69 -6.64
N LEU A 129 -8.05 -13.60 -5.32
CA LEU A 129 -6.89 -12.90 -4.78
C LEU A 129 -5.56 -13.49 -5.28
N VAL A 130 -5.41 -14.82 -5.29
CA VAL A 130 -4.23 -15.47 -5.88
C VAL A 130 -4.08 -15.09 -7.34
N ARG A 131 -5.17 -15.15 -8.13
CA ARG A 131 -5.13 -14.78 -9.56
C ARG A 131 -4.69 -13.33 -9.78
N GLN A 132 -5.18 -12.40 -8.98
CA GLN A 132 -4.81 -10.98 -9.07
C GLN A 132 -3.35 -10.74 -8.67
N VAL A 133 -2.88 -11.38 -7.60
CA VAL A 133 -1.48 -11.28 -7.18
C VAL A 133 -0.55 -11.92 -8.22
N VAL A 134 -0.94 -13.02 -8.89
CA VAL A 134 -0.18 -13.55 -10.04
C VAL A 134 -0.09 -12.49 -11.15
N LYS A 135 -1.20 -11.82 -11.49
CA LYS A 135 -1.23 -10.75 -12.50
C LYS A 135 -0.25 -9.61 -12.15
N VAL A 136 -0.07 -9.28 -10.87
CA VAL A 136 0.95 -8.31 -10.42
C VAL A 136 2.36 -8.81 -10.61
N LEU A 137 2.63 -10.06 -10.23
CA LEU A 137 3.97 -10.61 -10.39
C LEU A 137 4.34 -10.68 -11.88
N ASP A 138 3.39 -10.99 -12.75
CA ASP A 138 3.56 -10.96 -14.21
C ASP A 138 3.78 -9.52 -14.72
N ALA A 139 3.05 -8.53 -14.21
CA ALA A 139 3.27 -7.12 -14.53
C ALA A 139 4.63 -6.61 -14.01
N SER A 140 5.06 -7.09 -12.85
CA SER A 140 6.37 -6.78 -12.24
C SER A 140 7.51 -7.38 -13.07
N ASP A 141 7.36 -8.60 -13.56
CA ASP A 141 8.32 -9.24 -14.48
C ASP A 141 8.47 -8.43 -15.77
N SER A 142 7.34 -8.04 -16.37
CA SER A 142 7.30 -7.17 -17.56
C SER A 142 7.93 -5.79 -17.32
N LEU A 143 7.76 -5.23 -16.12
CA LEU A 143 8.40 -3.99 -15.69
C LEU A 143 9.93 -4.14 -15.66
N LEU A 144 10.45 -5.24 -15.12
CA LEU A 144 11.89 -5.50 -15.06
C LEU A 144 12.48 -5.67 -16.48
N ASP A 145 11.76 -6.31 -17.39
CA ASP A 145 12.16 -6.41 -18.81
C ASP A 145 12.15 -5.04 -19.51
N THR A 146 11.18 -4.21 -19.18
CA THR A 146 11.10 -2.83 -19.66
C THR A 146 12.28 -1.99 -19.14
N MET A 147 12.65 -2.15 -17.87
CA MET A 147 13.84 -1.52 -17.30
C MET A 147 15.12 -1.97 -18.02
N ALA A 148 15.27 -3.27 -18.30
CA ALA A 148 16.43 -3.78 -19.05
C ALA A 148 16.52 -3.16 -20.46
N THR A 149 15.39 -3.02 -21.14
CA THR A 149 15.29 -2.36 -22.45
C THR A 149 15.68 -0.88 -22.35
N MET A 150 15.21 -0.17 -21.31
CA MET A 150 15.57 1.22 -21.04
C MET A 150 17.07 1.38 -20.82
N LEU A 151 17.71 0.49 -20.06
CA LEU A 151 19.16 0.54 -19.84
C LEU A 151 19.93 0.37 -21.15
N ALA A 152 19.50 -0.54 -22.03
CA ALA A 152 20.09 -0.70 -23.35
C ALA A 152 19.90 0.55 -24.24
N ALA A 153 18.75 1.22 -24.14
CA ALA A 153 18.49 2.48 -24.82
C ALA A 153 19.36 3.63 -24.28
N VAL A 154 19.64 3.66 -22.97
CA VAL A 154 20.57 4.62 -22.35
C VAL A 154 21.99 4.42 -22.86
N GLU A 155 22.47 3.17 -22.95
CA GLU A 155 23.79 2.86 -23.53
C GLU A 155 23.91 3.32 -24.99
N LYS A 156 22.82 3.20 -25.77
CA LYS A 156 22.77 3.59 -27.19
C LYS A 156 22.45 5.07 -27.42
N GLY A 157 22.11 5.83 -26.39
CA GLY A 157 21.64 7.21 -26.52
C GLY A 157 20.28 7.35 -27.23
N ASP A 158 19.48 6.28 -27.30
CA ASP A 158 18.18 6.27 -27.98
C ASP A 158 17.10 6.89 -27.08
N GLN A 159 16.83 8.17 -27.30
CA GLN A 159 15.83 8.91 -26.52
C GLN A 159 14.41 8.41 -26.76
N LYS A 160 14.07 7.96 -27.97
CA LYS A 160 12.71 7.51 -28.31
C LYS A 160 12.39 6.20 -27.59
N ALA A 161 13.36 5.27 -27.55
CA ALA A 161 13.21 4.03 -26.80
C ALA A 161 13.14 4.26 -25.29
N GLN A 162 13.84 5.27 -24.75
CA GLN A 162 13.73 5.65 -23.33
C GLN A 162 12.32 6.18 -23.00
N GLU A 163 11.74 7.01 -23.86
CA GLU A 163 10.38 7.53 -23.69
C GLU A 163 9.32 6.42 -23.78
N GLN A 164 9.47 5.48 -24.72
CA GLN A 164 8.57 4.33 -24.82
C GLN A 164 8.65 3.40 -23.60
N ALA A 165 9.86 3.13 -23.10
CA ALA A 165 10.04 2.35 -21.88
C ALA A 165 9.41 3.05 -20.68
N ALA A 166 9.56 4.37 -20.56
CA ALA A 166 8.91 5.16 -19.53
C ALA A 166 7.39 5.00 -19.51
N TYR A 167 6.72 5.00 -20.68
CA TYR A 167 5.26 4.81 -20.73
C TYR A 167 4.82 3.42 -20.26
N LYS A 168 5.52 2.36 -20.67
CA LYS A 168 5.25 0.99 -20.18
C LYS A 168 5.42 0.86 -18.67
N LEU A 169 6.35 1.62 -18.09
CA LEU A 169 6.56 1.65 -16.64
C LEU A 169 5.39 2.33 -15.91
N PHE A 170 4.71 3.30 -16.53
CA PHE A 170 3.46 3.87 -16.03
C PHE A 170 2.29 2.89 -16.08
N GLU A 171 2.17 2.07 -17.13
CA GLU A 171 1.10 1.07 -17.22
C GLU A 171 1.27 -0.01 -16.13
N ALA A 172 2.50 -0.48 -15.91
CA ALA A 172 2.80 -1.40 -14.82
C ALA A 172 2.55 -0.77 -13.42
N ALA A 173 2.78 0.55 -13.30
CA ALA A 173 2.47 1.36 -12.12
C ALA A 173 1.01 1.22 -11.68
N GLU A 174 0.13 1.30 -12.66
CA GLU A 174 -1.31 1.27 -12.49
C GLU A 174 -1.76 -0.10 -11.99
N ILE A 175 -1.25 -1.19 -12.59
CA ILE A 175 -1.55 -2.57 -12.17
C ILE A 175 -1.09 -2.83 -10.72
N LEU A 176 0.07 -2.29 -10.34
CA LEU A 176 0.56 -2.38 -8.97
C LEU A 176 -0.39 -1.66 -8.00
N LEU A 177 -0.79 -0.42 -8.29
CA LEU A 177 -1.73 0.33 -7.44
C LEU A 177 -3.11 -0.33 -7.38
N GLU A 178 -3.60 -0.88 -8.49
CA GLU A 178 -4.85 -1.64 -8.55
C GLU A 178 -4.85 -2.78 -7.54
N THR A 179 -3.77 -3.55 -7.51
CA THR A 179 -3.70 -4.71 -6.61
C THR A 179 -3.45 -4.31 -5.15
N GLN A 180 -2.72 -3.23 -4.90
CA GLN A 180 -2.59 -2.68 -3.55
C GLN A 180 -3.94 -2.23 -3.00
N ALA A 181 -4.81 -1.66 -3.85
CA ALA A 181 -6.17 -1.32 -3.48
C ALA A 181 -6.99 -2.57 -3.14
N ILE A 182 -6.91 -3.63 -3.96
CA ILE A 182 -7.67 -4.87 -3.71
C ILE A 182 -7.16 -5.59 -2.45
N MET A 183 -5.85 -5.65 -2.22
CA MET A 183 -5.27 -6.21 -1.01
C MET A 183 -5.65 -5.43 0.25
N ALA A 184 -5.74 -4.10 0.16
CA ALA A 184 -6.24 -3.28 1.26
C ALA A 184 -7.74 -3.50 1.51
N ASP A 185 -8.54 -3.69 0.45
CA ASP A 185 -9.96 -4.08 0.57
C ASP A 185 -10.12 -5.49 1.18
N ALA A 186 -9.22 -6.44 0.85
CA ALA A 186 -9.19 -7.76 1.46
C ALA A 186 -8.90 -7.70 2.97
N GLY A 187 -7.94 -6.86 3.36
CA GLY A 187 -7.68 -6.58 4.78
C GLY A 187 -8.88 -5.96 5.47
N LEU A 188 -9.57 -5.02 4.81
CA LEU A 188 -10.77 -4.37 5.36
C LEU A 188 -11.89 -5.37 5.64
N ALA A 189 -12.06 -6.40 4.79
CA ALA A 189 -13.04 -7.46 5.03
C ALA A 189 -12.77 -8.30 6.28
N THR A 190 -11.55 -8.25 6.83
CA THR A 190 -11.18 -8.90 8.09
C THR A 190 -11.27 -7.99 9.31
N ALA A 191 -11.58 -6.70 9.11
CA ALA A 191 -11.63 -5.71 10.18
C ALA A 191 -13.07 -5.43 10.61
N GLU A 192 -13.33 -5.47 11.91
CA GLU A 192 -14.66 -5.18 12.46
C GLU A 192 -14.93 -3.66 12.45
N LYS A 193 -16.01 -3.24 11.79
CA LYS A 193 -16.39 -1.83 11.70
C LYS A 193 -16.57 -1.18 13.08
N GLY A 194 -15.94 -0.02 13.27
CA GLY A 194 -16.01 0.73 14.53
C GLY A 194 -14.93 0.37 15.55
N THR A 195 -14.08 -0.61 15.25
CA THR A 195 -12.88 -0.90 16.04
C THR A 195 -11.71 -0.01 15.65
N VAL A 196 -10.68 0.05 16.50
CA VAL A 196 -9.46 0.84 16.26
C VAL A 196 -8.71 0.39 15.00
N ASP A 197 -8.75 -0.89 14.66
CA ASP A 197 -8.02 -1.46 13.52
C ASP A 197 -8.73 -1.21 12.17
N TYR A 198 -10.03 -0.94 12.19
CA TYR A 198 -10.82 -0.75 10.98
C TYR A 198 -10.44 0.52 10.21
N TYR A 199 -10.25 1.64 10.92
CA TYR A 199 -10.06 2.94 10.28
C TYR A 199 -8.71 3.13 9.59
N PRO A 200 -7.57 2.66 10.15
CA PRO A 200 -6.29 2.65 9.44
C PRO A 200 -6.35 1.82 8.14
N VAL A 201 -6.98 0.64 8.19
CA VAL A 201 -7.12 -0.23 7.01
C VAL A 201 -8.04 0.40 5.96
N LEU A 202 -9.18 0.97 6.38
CA LEU A 202 -10.09 1.69 5.50
C LEU A 202 -9.41 2.91 4.85
N LEU A 203 -8.61 3.66 5.62
CA LEU A 203 -7.82 4.77 5.11
C LEU A 203 -6.86 4.28 4.02
N GLN A 204 -6.14 3.18 4.26
CA GLN A 204 -5.20 2.61 3.31
C GLN A 204 -5.89 2.17 2.01
N ALA A 205 -7.06 1.53 2.11
CA ALA A 205 -7.87 1.17 0.94
C ALA A 205 -8.27 2.40 0.12
N ARG A 206 -8.75 3.47 0.77
CA ARG A 206 -9.11 4.72 0.07
C ARG A 206 -7.92 5.46 -0.52
N PHE A 207 -6.79 5.44 0.18
CA PHE A 207 -5.54 6.01 -0.28
C PHE A 207 -5.06 5.35 -1.59
N PHE A 208 -5.04 4.02 -1.65
CA PHE A 208 -4.63 3.32 -2.88
C PHE A 208 -5.60 3.55 -4.03
N ARG A 209 -6.92 3.57 -3.77
CA ARG A 209 -7.92 3.88 -4.80
C ARG A 209 -7.76 5.30 -5.36
N SER A 210 -7.48 6.30 -4.52
CA SER A 210 -7.23 7.66 -5.00
C SER A 210 -5.94 7.79 -5.80
N GLY A 211 -4.90 7.05 -5.41
CA GLY A 211 -3.65 6.92 -6.17
C GLY A 211 -3.86 6.28 -7.54
N LEU A 212 -4.58 5.16 -7.60
CA LEU A 212 -4.96 4.47 -8.83
C LEU A 212 -5.73 5.41 -9.76
N ARG A 213 -6.71 6.15 -9.25
CA ARG A 213 -7.50 7.08 -10.04
C ARG A 213 -6.66 8.18 -10.69
N ALA A 214 -5.68 8.72 -9.94
CA ALA A 214 -4.74 9.70 -10.45
C ALA A 214 -3.76 9.10 -11.47
N ALA A 215 -3.30 7.86 -11.27
CA ALA A 215 -2.45 7.15 -12.22
C ALA A 215 -3.18 6.88 -13.54
N HIS A 216 -4.42 6.41 -13.48
CA HIS A 216 -5.28 6.19 -14.64
C HIS A 216 -5.47 7.47 -15.47
N ALA A 217 -5.67 8.62 -14.81
CA ALA A 217 -5.77 9.91 -15.50
C ALA A 217 -4.48 10.28 -16.23
N VAL A 218 -3.31 9.97 -15.67
CA VAL A 218 -2.02 10.17 -16.36
C VAL A 218 -1.95 9.27 -17.60
N THR A 219 -2.38 8.01 -17.50
CA THR A 219 -2.45 7.09 -18.65
C THR A 219 -3.33 7.63 -19.76
N LEU A 220 -4.55 8.11 -19.44
CA LEU A 220 -5.45 8.73 -20.41
C LEU A 220 -4.82 9.96 -21.08
N LEU A 221 -4.16 10.83 -20.31
CA LEU A 221 -3.46 12.00 -20.84
C LEU A 221 -2.32 11.63 -21.80
N ILE A 222 -1.52 10.60 -21.47
CA ILE A 222 -0.44 10.11 -22.34
C ILE A 222 -1.00 9.67 -23.69
N HIS A 223 -2.19 9.05 -23.70
CA HIS A 223 -2.88 8.63 -24.92
C HIS A 223 -3.73 9.72 -25.59
N GLY A 224 -3.68 10.96 -25.09
CA GLY A 224 -4.49 12.06 -25.62
C GLY A 224 -6.00 11.86 -25.45
N LYS A 225 -6.42 11.02 -24.49
CA LYS A 225 -7.82 10.76 -24.17
C LYS A 225 -8.31 11.72 -23.09
N PRO A 226 -9.57 12.19 -23.19
CA PRO A 226 -10.16 13.04 -22.16
C PRO A 226 -10.47 12.21 -20.90
N ASP A 227 -10.56 12.92 -19.78
CA ASP A 227 -11.01 12.37 -18.50
C ASP A 227 -11.93 13.39 -17.81
N PRO A 228 -13.24 13.38 -18.13
CA PRO A 228 -14.17 14.40 -17.65
C PRO A 228 -14.48 14.28 -16.15
N ASP A 229 -14.39 13.07 -15.60
CA ASP A 229 -14.84 12.77 -14.24
C ASP A 229 -13.74 12.93 -13.19
N LEU A 230 -12.48 13.10 -13.60
CA LEU A 230 -11.32 13.18 -12.69
C LEU A 230 -11.50 14.20 -11.55
N ALA A 231 -12.00 15.40 -11.86
CA ALA A 231 -12.19 16.42 -10.83
C ALA A 231 -13.22 16.00 -9.77
N VAL A 232 -14.29 15.32 -10.20
CA VAL A 232 -15.34 14.83 -9.30
C VAL A 232 -14.78 13.70 -8.44
N ASP A 233 -14.09 12.75 -9.04
CA ASP A 233 -13.54 11.59 -8.35
C ASP A 233 -12.46 11.98 -7.32
N LEU A 234 -11.54 12.88 -7.68
CA LEU A 234 -10.52 13.38 -6.74
C LEU A 234 -11.15 14.06 -5.52
N ARG A 235 -12.23 14.81 -5.72
CA ARG A 235 -12.96 15.45 -4.62
C ARG A 235 -13.67 14.42 -3.75
N ALA A 236 -14.37 13.46 -4.36
CA ALA A 236 -15.03 12.39 -3.63
C ALA A 236 -14.05 11.57 -2.78
N HIS A 237 -12.86 11.26 -3.33
CA HIS A 237 -11.79 10.62 -2.57
C HIS A 237 -11.28 11.47 -1.40
N ALA A 238 -11.09 12.77 -1.61
CA ALA A 238 -10.64 13.66 -0.55
C ALA A 238 -11.66 13.74 0.61
N ASP A 239 -12.94 13.82 0.29
CA ASP A 239 -14.01 13.91 1.27
C ASP A 239 -14.15 12.61 2.06
N ALA A 240 -14.09 11.46 1.38
CA ALA A 240 -14.05 10.15 2.04
C ALA A 240 -12.84 10.00 2.98
N ILE A 241 -11.64 10.42 2.56
CA ILE A 241 -10.43 10.34 3.39
C ILE A 241 -10.55 11.23 4.63
N THR A 242 -11.08 12.46 4.50
CA THR A 242 -11.32 13.33 5.65
C THR A 242 -12.35 12.74 6.61
N GLU A 243 -13.45 12.18 6.09
CA GLU A 243 -14.47 11.53 6.94
C GLU A 243 -13.87 10.36 7.74
N ILE A 244 -13.08 9.50 7.08
CA ILE A 244 -12.36 8.40 7.73
C ILE A 244 -11.40 8.94 8.80
N GLY A 245 -10.68 10.03 8.51
CA GLY A 245 -9.77 10.66 9.47
C GLY A 245 -10.47 11.16 10.73
N VAL A 246 -11.65 11.77 10.59
CA VAL A 246 -12.48 12.19 11.74
C VAL A 246 -12.92 10.98 12.56
N GLN A 247 -13.56 9.99 11.92
CA GLN A 247 -14.07 8.82 12.62
C GLN A 247 -12.95 8.00 13.28
N GLY A 248 -11.82 7.83 12.59
CA GLY A 248 -10.66 7.11 13.09
C GLY A 248 -10.03 7.77 14.32
N ARG A 249 -9.85 9.10 14.31
CA ARG A 249 -9.38 9.84 15.50
C ARG A 249 -10.33 9.69 16.68
N ASP A 250 -11.63 9.83 16.46
CA ASP A 250 -12.63 9.70 17.53
C ASP A 250 -12.61 8.31 18.18
N VAL A 251 -12.47 7.24 17.39
CA VAL A 251 -12.38 5.87 17.90
C VAL A 251 -11.08 5.64 18.65
N ILE A 252 -9.94 6.08 18.11
CA ILE A 252 -8.63 5.95 18.77
C ILE A 252 -8.58 6.74 20.08
N ASP A 253 -9.05 8.00 20.08
CA ASP A 253 -9.01 8.87 21.26
C ASP A 253 -9.91 8.30 22.38
N ARG A 254 -11.07 7.75 22.03
CA ARG A 254 -11.97 7.07 22.98
C ARG A 254 -11.32 5.82 23.57
N GLU A 255 -10.73 4.97 22.74
CA GLU A 255 -10.14 3.70 23.18
C GLU A 255 -8.88 3.93 24.03
N THR A 256 -8.05 4.89 23.62
CA THR A 256 -6.89 5.32 24.39
C THR A 256 -7.31 5.84 25.77
N GLY A 257 -8.33 6.71 25.83
CA GLY A 257 -8.86 7.21 27.09
C GLY A 257 -9.43 6.10 27.99
N ARG A 258 -10.08 5.09 27.40
CA ARG A 258 -10.59 3.91 28.11
C ARG A 258 -9.45 3.10 28.74
N TRP A 259 -8.36 2.87 28.02
CA TRP A 259 -7.20 2.12 28.52
C TRP A 259 -6.41 2.91 29.55
N GLU A 260 -6.25 4.22 29.37
CA GLU A 260 -5.62 5.10 30.36
C GLU A 260 -6.40 5.12 31.68
N ALA A 261 -7.74 5.22 31.61
CA ALA A 261 -8.61 5.14 32.79
C ALA A 261 -8.53 3.77 33.48
N ALA A 262 -8.43 2.68 32.71
CA ALA A 262 -8.26 1.33 33.25
C ALA A 262 -6.92 1.15 33.98
N ILE A 263 -5.84 1.78 33.49
CA ILE A 263 -4.53 1.82 34.15
C ILE A 263 -4.58 2.69 35.42
N ALA A 264 -5.28 3.82 35.38
CA ALA A 264 -5.31 4.81 36.46
C ALA A 264 -6.30 4.48 37.61
N GLY A 265 -7.36 3.72 37.33
CA GLY A 265 -8.41 3.40 38.32
C GLY A 265 -7.96 2.45 39.45
N GLU A 266 -8.75 2.38 40.52
CA GLU A 266 -8.51 1.55 41.73
C GLU A 266 -8.35 0.04 41.47
N GLY A 267 -8.65 -0.43 40.25
CA GLY A 267 -8.37 -1.78 39.76
C GLY A 267 -6.89 -2.08 39.47
N SER A 268 -5.99 -1.09 39.54
CA SER A 268 -4.54 -1.27 39.34
C SER A 268 -3.89 -2.25 40.33
N ARG A 269 -4.54 -2.56 41.47
CA ARG A 269 -4.10 -3.63 42.39
C ARG A 269 -4.47 -5.05 41.93
N LYS A 270 -5.35 -5.20 40.94
CA LYS A 270 -5.83 -6.49 40.40
C LYS A 270 -5.37 -6.76 38.96
N ILE A 271 -4.93 -5.74 38.22
CA ILE A 271 -4.39 -5.90 36.88
C ILE A 271 -2.90 -6.27 37.02
N ASP A 272 -2.52 -7.42 36.47
CA ASP A 272 -1.14 -7.88 36.43
C ASP A 272 -0.23 -6.81 35.79
N ALA A 273 0.99 -6.65 36.31
CA ALA A 273 1.99 -5.71 35.79
C ALA A 273 2.27 -5.95 34.30
N ASN A 274 2.18 -7.21 33.86
CA ASN A 274 2.30 -7.57 32.45
C ASN A 274 1.14 -7.01 31.60
N ALA A 275 -0.10 -7.10 32.09
CA ALA A 275 -1.27 -6.52 31.40
C ALA A 275 -1.20 -4.99 31.33
N VAL A 276 -0.70 -4.32 32.37
CA VAL A 276 -0.44 -2.86 32.33
C VAL A 276 0.63 -2.52 31.29
N ALA A 277 1.70 -3.31 31.19
CA ALA A 277 2.75 -3.10 30.20
C ALA A 277 2.23 -3.27 28.76
N ILE A 278 1.39 -4.29 28.52
CA ILE A 278 0.74 -4.53 27.23
C ILE A 278 -0.18 -3.36 26.86
N LEU A 279 -1.03 -2.91 27.78
CA LEU A 279 -1.92 -1.77 27.52
C LEU A 279 -1.14 -0.48 27.21
N ARG A 280 -0.04 -0.21 27.92
CA ARG A 280 0.82 0.94 27.62
C ARG A 280 1.44 0.86 26.22
N LYS A 281 1.89 -0.32 25.80
CA LYS A 281 2.40 -0.54 24.44
C LYS A 281 1.31 -0.32 23.39
N ALA A 282 0.11 -0.86 23.63
CA ALA A 282 -1.04 -0.67 22.74
C ALA A 282 -1.45 0.81 22.63
N ILE A 283 -1.45 1.57 23.72
CA ILE A 283 -1.68 3.03 23.71
C ILE A 283 -0.63 3.75 22.84
N LEU A 284 0.64 3.38 22.92
CA LEU A 284 1.69 4.00 22.11
C LEU A 284 1.48 3.73 20.62
N VAL A 285 1.10 2.50 20.25
CA VAL A 285 0.75 2.12 18.88
C VAL A 285 -0.46 2.93 18.39
N LEU A 286 -1.54 2.99 19.16
CA LEU A 286 -2.73 3.77 18.80
C LEU A 286 -2.43 5.25 18.59
N ARG A 287 -1.58 5.86 19.43
CA ARG A 287 -1.17 7.26 19.27
C ARG A 287 -0.34 7.49 18.00
N LEU A 288 0.45 6.49 17.59
CA LEU A 288 1.20 6.53 16.34
C LEU A 288 0.26 6.42 15.13
N GLU A 289 -0.67 5.46 15.15
CA GLU A 289 -1.73 5.29 14.13
C GLU A 289 -2.59 6.56 14.01
N ARG A 290 -2.92 7.21 15.13
CA ARG A 290 -3.63 8.50 15.15
C ARG A 290 -2.95 9.55 14.29
N GLY A 291 -1.62 9.59 14.29
CA GLY A 291 -0.82 10.53 13.50
C GLY A 291 -0.95 10.33 11.99
N LEU A 292 -1.33 9.13 11.53
CA LEU A 292 -1.59 8.86 10.11
C LEU A 292 -2.79 9.66 9.59
N PHE A 293 -3.81 9.89 10.43
CA PHE A 293 -4.99 10.66 10.03
C PHE A 293 -4.66 12.15 9.79
N ASP A 294 -3.67 12.68 10.49
CA ASP A 294 -3.21 14.06 10.25
C ASP A 294 -2.44 14.17 8.92
N ALA A 295 -1.70 13.12 8.54
CA ALA A 295 -1.07 13.03 7.22
C ALA A 295 -2.12 12.82 6.11
N ALA A 296 -3.15 12.04 6.39
CA ALA A 296 -4.28 11.82 5.49
C ALA A 296 -5.03 13.12 5.16
N ASP A 297 -5.26 13.99 6.16
CA ASP A 297 -5.92 15.28 5.93
C ASP A 297 -5.09 16.20 5.03
N ARG A 298 -3.76 16.22 5.17
CA ARG A 298 -2.89 16.96 4.26
C ARG A 298 -3.00 16.43 2.83
N TYR A 299 -3.02 15.11 2.67
CA TYR A 299 -3.20 14.48 1.36
C TYR A 299 -4.59 14.77 0.75
N ALA A 300 -5.66 14.69 1.54
CA ALA A 300 -7.01 15.07 1.12
C ALA A 300 -7.07 16.54 0.69
N GLY A 301 -6.39 17.44 1.40
CA GLY A 301 -6.24 18.84 0.99
C GLY A 301 -5.62 18.99 -0.41
N VAL A 302 -4.56 18.23 -0.69
CA VAL A 302 -3.91 18.21 -2.02
C VAL A 302 -4.85 17.64 -3.09
N LEU A 303 -5.62 16.59 -2.79
CA LEU A 303 -6.63 16.06 -3.70
C LEU A 303 -7.72 17.09 -4.05
N ARG A 304 -8.24 17.83 -3.06
CA ARG A 304 -9.23 18.90 -3.30
C ARG A 304 -8.67 20.01 -4.18
N LEU A 305 -7.44 20.45 -3.89
CA LEU A 305 -6.75 21.45 -4.71
C LEU A 305 -6.55 20.94 -6.14
N GLY A 306 -6.12 19.69 -6.31
CA GLY A 306 -6.00 19.05 -7.62
C GLY A 306 -7.32 19.00 -8.38
N ALA A 307 -8.41 18.62 -7.70
CA ALA A 307 -9.76 18.63 -8.27
C ALA A 307 -10.17 20.03 -8.77
N ASP A 308 -9.92 21.08 -7.99
CA ASP A 308 -10.20 22.46 -8.39
C ASP A 308 -9.38 22.91 -9.61
N VAL A 309 -8.10 22.55 -9.64
CA VAL A 309 -7.21 22.89 -10.76
C VAL A 309 -7.64 22.14 -12.03
N VAL A 310 -7.92 20.84 -11.94
CA VAL A 310 -8.39 20.02 -13.06
C VAL A 310 -9.72 20.55 -13.60
N LYS A 311 -10.67 20.91 -12.71
CA LYS A 311 -11.97 21.47 -13.11
C LYS A 311 -11.83 22.76 -13.91
N ARG A 312 -10.87 23.63 -13.55
CA ARG A 312 -10.66 24.93 -14.21
C ARG A 312 -9.87 24.83 -15.51
N ASN A 313 -8.82 23.99 -15.52
CA ASN A 313 -7.79 24.02 -16.57
C ASN A 313 -7.73 22.75 -17.43
N GLY A 314 -8.57 21.76 -17.10
CA GLY A 314 -8.47 20.39 -17.59
C GLY A 314 -7.32 19.60 -16.94
N PRO A 315 -7.31 18.26 -17.11
CA PRO A 315 -6.21 17.43 -16.68
C PRO A 315 -4.95 17.76 -17.50
N ARG A 316 -3.83 18.01 -16.81
CA ARG A 316 -2.51 18.28 -17.43
C ARG A 316 -1.40 17.70 -16.57
N ARG A 317 -0.27 17.33 -17.18
CA ARG A 317 0.88 16.75 -16.46
C ARG A 317 1.38 17.62 -15.30
N GLU A 318 1.44 18.94 -15.51
CA GLU A 318 1.85 19.90 -14.47
C GLU A 318 0.91 19.88 -13.25
N ASN A 319 -0.39 19.66 -13.49
CA ASN A 319 -1.43 19.66 -12.46
C ASN A 319 -1.47 18.34 -11.67
N LEU A 320 -1.03 17.24 -12.27
CA LEU A 320 -1.01 15.91 -11.64
C LEU A 320 0.29 15.62 -10.87
N THR A 321 1.38 16.32 -11.18
CA THR A 321 2.68 16.12 -10.51
C THR A 321 2.61 16.36 -8.99
N PRO A 322 1.95 17.43 -8.48
CA PRO A 322 1.77 17.62 -7.04
C PRO A 322 0.97 16.51 -6.37
N LEU A 323 -0.04 15.94 -7.05
CA LEU A 323 -0.83 14.81 -6.53
C LEU A 323 0.03 13.57 -6.33
N LEU A 324 0.87 13.24 -7.30
CA LEU A 324 1.81 12.12 -7.21
C LEU A 324 2.84 12.34 -6.10
N ALA A 325 3.34 13.57 -5.93
CA ALA A 325 4.26 13.90 -4.86
C ALA A 325 3.61 13.75 -3.46
N ALA A 326 2.37 14.21 -3.30
CA ALA A 326 1.63 14.07 -2.05
C ALA A 326 1.27 12.61 -1.75
N PHE A 327 0.89 11.83 -2.77
CA PHE A 327 0.68 10.39 -2.65
C PHE A 327 1.95 9.70 -2.12
N ARG A 328 3.12 10.02 -2.69
CA ARG A 328 4.40 9.51 -2.21
C ARG A 328 4.64 9.85 -0.74
N ALA A 329 4.44 11.10 -0.36
CA ALA A 329 4.72 11.56 0.98
C ALA A 329 3.87 10.84 2.03
N LEU A 330 2.57 10.66 1.75
CA LEU A 330 1.69 9.88 2.63
C LEU A 330 2.08 8.40 2.67
N ARG A 331 2.44 7.82 1.53
CA ARG A 331 2.93 6.44 1.48
C ARG A 331 4.19 6.23 2.34
N ASP A 332 5.16 7.13 2.23
CA ASP A 332 6.41 7.09 3.00
C ASP A 332 6.11 7.28 4.51
N GLU A 333 5.04 8.00 4.87
CA GLU A 333 4.54 8.11 6.24
C GLU A 333 3.95 6.79 6.74
N ILE A 334 3.03 6.18 5.97
CA ILE A 334 2.41 4.89 6.29
C ILE A 334 3.48 3.82 6.51
N GLN A 335 4.48 3.75 5.63
CA GLN A 335 5.56 2.77 5.74
C GLN A 335 6.42 3.00 7.00
N ARG A 336 6.71 4.26 7.34
CA ARG A 336 7.49 4.59 8.54
C ARG A 336 6.73 4.27 9.82
N THR A 337 5.43 4.58 9.85
CA THR A 337 4.55 4.22 10.96
C THR A 337 4.52 2.70 11.15
N SER A 338 4.30 1.93 10.08
CA SER A 338 4.31 0.45 10.16
C SER A 338 5.65 -0.13 10.66
N GLN A 339 6.78 0.47 10.27
CA GLN A 339 8.11 0.08 10.79
C GLN A 339 8.26 0.39 12.28
N GLU A 340 7.80 1.56 12.72
CA GLU A 340 7.86 1.98 14.12
C GLU A 340 6.90 1.15 14.99
N GLU A 341 5.70 0.84 14.50
CA GLU A 341 4.77 -0.10 15.10
C GLU A 341 5.40 -1.47 15.32
N SER A 342 6.02 -2.03 14.28
CA SER A 342 6.72 -3.32 14.36
C SER A 342 7.83 -3.29 15.40
N ARG A 343 8.56 -2.17 15.50
CA ARG A 343 9.61 -1.98 16.50
C ARG A 343 9.05 -1.91 17.93
N LEU A 344 7.94 -1.21 18.14
CA LEU A 344 7.27 -1.09 19.44
C LEU A 344 6.69 -2.44 19.91
N MET A 345 6.19 -3.25 18.98
CA MET A 345 5.63 -4.57 19.27
C MET A 345 6.69 -5.65 19.53
N ALA A 346 7.93 -5.46 19.07
CA ALA A 346 9.05 -6.38 19.28
C ALA A 346 9.83 -6.16 20.60
N GLN A 347 9.65 -5.01 21.25
CA GLN A 347 10.16 -4.69 22.59
C GLN A 347 9.22 -5.22 23.67
#